data_AF-A0A437CEM2-F1
#
_entry.id   AF-A0A437CEM2-F1
#
_cell.length_a   1.000
_cell.length_b   1.000
_cell.length_c   1.000
_cell.angle_alpha   90.00
_cell.angle_beta   90.00
_cell.angle_gamma   90.00
#
_symmetry.space_group_name_H-M   'P 1'
#
loop_
_entity.id
_entity.type
_entity.pdbx_description
1 polymer ?
#
loop_
_entity_poly.entity_id
_entity_poly.type
_entity_poly.pdbx_seq_one_letter_code
_entity_poly.pdbx_strand_id
1 'polypeptide(L)'
;MAAYRAMRAVLCRAQSGFIGPAGPRRCCVAVQNFSVMSQPEAGARSTCLIAQSRHGRFRRNMQTRAGVLWAALAFSLFSSSDEDKRDEAQRKEDDIVLLLKKAKLSMHRGQLQAASSFLHQAIALAHQTHNTQAVIYTYSQMANLAYVQGQLENAEKLFKAAMSFMLSGGTPEDDNAIIEMSLKLATIYAEMNKAELADHGFRFCTESLEAKLEKHEELPAEEKTEEEEALRKETRLLLGLCLDSRARYRASHQRLNQAREDYQSALNICRQEQGETHPQTLVLMSDLATILDLQGRHDEALVLIQQAVDLSRAAGHPEQHVLLGNMAGILLHTGRLEDSVRLYQEALSLARQAGDQEAVDSIQEGLKEVKKRRSQSKEEAAG
;
A
#
# COMPACT_ATOMS: atom_id res chain seq x y z
N MET A 1 15.13 23.69 9.40
CA MET A 1 15.92 22.60 8.81
C MET A 1 15.55 21.21 9.38
N ALA A 2 15.48 20.99 10.70
CA ALA A 2 15.06 19.70 11.27
C ALA A 2 13.57 19.36 11.03
N ALA A 3 12.65 20.34 11.21
CA ALA A 3 11.23 20.19 10.87
C ALA A 3 10.98 19.92 9.37
N TYR A 4 11.85 20.45 8.51
CA TYR A 4 11.83 20.22 7.06
C TYR A 4 12.30 18.81 6.67
N ARG A 5 13.09 18.14 7.53
CA ARG A 5 13.61 16.77 7.30
C ARG A 5 12.64 15.68 7.78
N ALA A 6 11.96 15.90 8.90
CA ALA A 6 10.85 15.04 9.33
C ALA A 6 9.68 15.11 8.32
N MET A 7 9.39 16.31 7.77
CA MET A 7 8.50 16.43 6.61
C MET A 7 8.98 15.62 5.41
N ARG A 8 10.28 15.59 5.13
CA ARG A 8 10.84 14.82 4.01
C ARG A 8 10.68 13.31 4.19
N ALA A 9 10.77 12.78 5.42
CA ALA A 9 10.48 11.37 5.72
C ALA A 9 8.99 11.02 5.52
N VAL A 10 8.08 11.93 5.90
CA VAL A 10 6.63 11.81 5.66
C VAL A 10 6.30 11.94 4.16
N LEU A 11 7.04 12.80 3.43
CA LEU A 11 6.88 13.05 1.99
C LEU A 11 7.49 11.95 1.10
N CYS A 12 8.60 11.31 1.48
CA CYS A 12 9.23 10.23 0.70
C CYS A 12 8.30 9.01 0.51
N ARG A 13 7.37 8.77 1.46
CA ARG A 13 6.37 7.69 1.34
C ARG A 13 5.25 7.96 0.33
N ALA A 14 5.11 9.18 -0.22
CA ALA A 14 4.12 9.46 -1.27
C ALA A 14 4.26 8.54 -2.50
N GLN A 15 5.49 8.08 -2.79
CA GLN A 15 5.76 7.15 -3.90
C GLN A 15 5.25 5.71 -3.64
N SER A 16 5.03 5.33 -2.38
CA SER A 16 4.66 3.95 -1.99
C SER A 16 3.14 3.68 -1.94
N GLY A 17 2.30 4.73 -1.94
CA GLY A 17 0.83 4.58 -1.94
C GLY A 17 0.20 4.31 -3.32
N PHE A 18 0.93 4.57 -4.40
CA PHE A 18 0.46 4.39 -5.78
C PHE A 18 0.95 3.11 -6.46
N ILE A 19 2.05 2.55 -5.96
CA ILE A 19 2.57 1.27 -6.39
C ILE A 19 2.21 0.28 -5.28
N GLY A 20 1.44 -0.77 -5.59
CA GLY A 20 1.50 -1.98 -4.77
C GLY A 20 2.97 -2.37 -4.50
N PRO A 21 3.26 -3.11 -3.42
CA PRO A 21 4.53 -3.06 -2.71
C PRO A 21 5.76 -3.22 -3.62
N ALA A 22 6.70 -2.27 -3.58
CA ALA A 22 8.04 -2.40 -4.17
C ALA A 22 9.03 -1.73 -3.20
N GLY A 23 10.08 -2.40 -2.70
CA GLY A 23 11.21 -2.90 -3.49
C GLY A 23 11.75 -4.32 -3.18
N PRO A 24 13.00 -4.63 -3.62
CA PRO A 24 13.38 -5.96 -4.08
C PRO A 24 13.91 -6.87 -2.97
N ARG A 25 12.99 -7.44 -2.20
CA ARG A 25 12.97 -8.80 -1.61
C ARG A 25 11.79 -8.81 -0.63
N ARG A 26 10.60 -9.16 -1.15
CA ARG A 26 9.41 -9.79 -0.51
C ARG A 26 9.34 -9.67 1.02
N CYS A 27 8.32 -9.17 1.71
CA CYS A 27 6.84 -9.06 1.59
C CYS A 27 6.44 -8.44 2.98
N CYS A 28 5.49 -7.55 3.23
CA CYS A 28 4.07 -7.50 2.87
C CYS A 28 3.54 -6.05 3.07
N VAL A 29 2.91 -5.49 2.05
CA VAL A 29 1.69 -4.69 2.24
C VAL A 29 0.63 -5.44 1.47
N ALA A 30 -0.16 -6.23 2.18
CA ALA A 30 -1.44 -6.68 1.67
C ALA A 30 -2.47 -5.63 2.07
N VAL A 31 -2.45 -4.48 1.38
CA VAL A 31 -3.75 -3.90 1.04
C VAL A 31 -4.27 -4.88 0.00
N GLN A 32 -5.34 -5.60 0.33
CA GLN A 32 -6.10 -6.31 -0.68
C GLN A 32 -6.27 -5.33 -1.83
N ASN A 33 -5.72 -5.67 -3.00
CA ASN A 33 -6.23 -5.07 -4.22
C ASN A 33 -7.74 -5.19 -4.11
N PHE A 34 -8.46 -4.07 -3.99
CA PHE A 34 -9.87 -4.07 -4.32
C PHE A 34 -9.92 -4.35 -5.81
N SER A 35 -9.99 -5.65 -6.12
CA SER A 35 -10.38 -6.12 -7.42
C SER A 35 -11.78 -5.61 -7.63
N VAL A 36 -11.94 -4.64 -8.54
CA VAL A 36 -13.16 -4.46 -9.32
C VAL A 36 -13.34 -5.72 -10.18
N MET A 37 -13.68 -6.83 -9.53
CA MET A 37 -14.14 -8.07 -10.12
C MET A 37 -15.11 -8.73 -9.14
N SER A 38 -16.14 -8.00 -8.73
CA SER A 38 -17.41 -8.61 -8.36
C SER A 38 -18.05 -9.09 -9.67
N GLN A 39 -18.08 -10.41 -9.88
CA GLN A 39 -18.83 -11.02 -10.98
C GLN A 39 -20.34 -10.82 -10.74
N PRO A 40 -21.15 -10.50 -11.75
CA PRO A 40 -22.58 -10.69 -11.66
C PRO A 40 -22.89 -12.18 -11.91
N GLU A 41 -23.39 -12.87 -10.88
CA GLU A 41 -23.95 -14.22 -11.05
C GLU A 41 -25.24 -14.14 -11.89
N ALA A 42 -25.13 -14.50 -13.16
CA ALA A 42 -26.29 -14.83 -13.98
C ALA A 42 -26.72 -16.28 -13.67
N GLY A 43 -27.90 -16.42 -13.08
CA GLY A 43 -28.46 -17.70 -12.70
C GLY A 43 -28.69 -18.66 -13.87
N ALA A 44 -28.25 -19.90 -13.70
CA ALA A 44 -28.83 -21.05 -14.38
C ALA A 44 -28.76 -22.27 -13.47
N ARG A 45 -29.93 -22.71 -13.02
CA ARG A 45 -30.16 -23.98 -12.32
C ARG A 45 -29.58 -25.14 -13.14
N SER A 46 -28.82 -26.03 -12.52
CA SER A 46 -28.96 -27.48 -12.69
C SER A 46 -28.17 -28.25 -11.63
N THR A 47 -28.92 -29.04 -10.89
CA THR A 47 -28.53 -30.03 -9.89
C THR A 47 -27.63 -31.14 -10.45
N CYS A 48 -26.57 -31.56 -9.74
CA CYS A 48 -26.27 -32.99 -9.55
C CYS A 48 -25.24 -33.28 -8.42
N LEU A 49 -25.76 -33.80 -7.31
CA LEU A 49 -25.31 -34.88 -6.41
C LEU A 49 -23.81 -35.22 -6.21
N ILE A 50 -23.42 -35.12 -4.92
CA ILE A 50 -22.77 -36.14 -4.05
C ILE A 50 -21.38 -36.69 -4.45
N ALA A 51 -20.37 -36.46 -3.59
CA ALA A 51 -19.82 -37.50 -2.70
C ALA A 51 -18.75 -36.96 -1.73
N GLN A 52 -19.04 -37.06 -0.44
CA GLN A 52 -18.05 -37.06 0.65
C GLN A 52 -17.25 -38.36 0.61
N SER A 53 -15.95 -38.32 0.93
CA SER A 53 -15.37 -39.38 1.75
C SER A 53 -14.24 -38.87 2.64
N ARG A 54 -14.25 -39.38 3.87
CA ARG A 54 -13.38 -39.11 5.00
C ARG A 54 -12.30 -40.20 5.09
N HIS A 55 -11.18 -39.81 5.73
CA HIS A 55 -10.28 -40.60 6.60
C HIS A 55 -9.06 -41.32 6.02
N GLY A 56 -7.93 -41.14 6.74
CA GLY A 56 -6.93 -42.19 6.95
C GLY A 56 -5.47 -41.75 6.94
N ARG A 57 -4.90 -41.39 8.11
CA ARG A 57 -3.44 -41.40 8.34
C ARG A 57 -2.95 -42.85 8.40
N PHE A 58 -1.82 -43.17 7.77
CA PHE A 58 -0.82 -44.08 8.36
C PHE A 58 0.58 -43.85 7.79
N ARG A 59 1.60 -44.05 8.64
CA ARG A 59 3.01 -43.69 8.45
C ARG A 59 3.86 -44.95 8.61
N ARG A 60 4.92 -45.08 7.80
CA ARG A 60 6.29 -45.63 8.06
C ARG A 60 6.81 -46.77 7.15
N ASN A 61 7.96 -46.41 6.55
CA ASN A 61 9.27 -47.09 6.50
C ASN A 61 9.65 -48.22 5.53
N MET A 62 10.75 -47.90 4.84
CA MET A 62 12.01 -48.65 4.63
C MET A 62 12.24 -49.44 3.32
N GLN A 63 13.22 -48.89 2.58
CA GLN A 63 14.37 -49.55 1.92
C GLN A 63 14.09 -50.65 0.87
N THR A 64 14.45 -50.41 -0.39
CA THR A 64 15.77 -50.76 -0.96
C THR A 64 15.87 -50.46 -2.46
N ARG A 65 17.10 -50.16 -2.89
CA ARG A 65 17.70 -50.05 -4.24
C ARG A 65 16.94 -50.68 -5.42
N ALA A 66 16.68 -49.88 -6.46
CA ALA A 66 17.08 -50.08 -7.86
C ALA A 66 16.21 -49.19 -8.77
N GLY A 67 16.80 -48.49 -9.75
CA GLY A 67 16.02 -47.83 -10.82
C GLY A 67 16.24 -46.33 -10.99
N VAL A 68 17.49 -45.87 -11.05
CA VAL A 68 17.79 -44.58 -11.72
C VAL A 68 17.77 -44.87 -13.22
N LEU A 69 16.61 -44.76 -13.89
CA LEU A 69 16.52 -44.61 -15.36
C LEU A 69 15.13 -44.36 -15.99
N TRP A 70 14.07 -44.05 -15.21
CA TRP A 70 12.76 -43.67 -15.79
C TRP A 70 12.18 -42.38 -15.21
N ALA A 71 12.92 -41.26 -15.32
CA ALA A 71 12.37 -39.94 -15.01
C ALA A 71 12.50 -38.93 -16.18
N ALA A 72 12.93 -39.38 -17.36
CA ALA A 72 13.08 -38.54 -18.55
C ALA A 72 12.02 -38.83 -19.66
N LEU A 73 11.06 -39.73 -19.41
CA LEU A 73 10.02 -40.10 -20.37
C LEU A 73 8.58 -39.92 -19.84
N ALA A 74 8.40 -39.37 -18.63
CA ALA A 74 7.08 -39.10 -18.05
C ALA A 74 6.63 -37.64 -18.17
N PHE A 75 7.39 -36.78 -18.86
CA PHE A 75 7.03 -35.37 -19.12
C PHE A 75 6.84 -35.03 -20.60
N SER A 76 6.83 -36.04 -21.47
CA SER A 76 6.61 -35.89 -22.92
C SER A 76 5.29 -36.51 -23.40
N LEU A 77 4.43 -37.00 -22.49
CA LEU A 77 3.13 -37.62 -22.82
C LEU A 77 1.92 -36.84 -22.29
N PHE A 78 2.09 -35.54 -22.02
CA PHE A 78 0.98 -34.59 -21.93
C PHE A 78 1.31 -33.30 -22.70
N SER A 79 1.84 -33.49 -23.90
CA SER A 79 2.04 -32.44 -24.90
C SER A 79 1.21 -32.83 -26.10
N SER A 80 0.34 -31.91 -26.52
CA SER A 80 -0.60 -31.97 -27.65
C SER A 80 -1.80 -32.90 -27.46
N SER A 81 -2.90 -32.37 -26.93
CA SER A 81 -4.28 -32.54 -27.48
C SER A 81 -5.41 -32.16 -26.51
N ASP A 82 -5.20 -31.21 -25.59
CA ASP A 82 -6.34 -30.39 -25.14
C ASP A 82 -6.51 -29.30 -26.19
N GLU A 83 -7.45 -29.50 -27.13
CA GLU A 83 -7.88 -28.42 -28.02
C GLU A 83 -8.33 -27.24 -27.17
N ASP A 84 -7.67 -26.11 -27.34
CA ASP A 84 -7.95 -24.88 -26.62
C ASP A 84 -9.35 -24.35 -26.97
N LYS A 85 -10.37 -24.79 -26.22
CA LYS A 85 -11.80 -24.48 -26.43
C LYS A 85 -12.19 -23.02 -26.19
N ARG A 86 -11.23 -22.15 -25.85
CA ARG A 86 -11.47 -20.71 -25.66
C ARG A 86 -11.86 -20.07 -26.99
N ASP A 87 -12.91 -19.26 -26.97
CA ASP A 87 -13.28 -18.43 -28.11
C ASP A 87 -12.29 -17.27 -28.30
N GLU A 88 -12.38 -16.58 -29.45
CA GLU A 88 -11.46 -15.50 -29.78
C GLU A 88 -11.55 -14.31 -28.80
N ALA A 89 -12.73 -14.05 -28.25
CA ALA A 89 -12.93 -12.97 -27.28
C ALA A 89 -12.20 -13.29 -25.96
N GLN A 90 -12.39 -14.50 -25.44
CA GLN A 90 -11.74 -14.98 -24.22
C GLN A 90 -10.21 -15.02 -24.37
N ARG A 91 -9.69 -15.39 -25.55
CA ARG A 91 -8.25 -15.34 -25.82
C ARG A 91 -7.70 -13.91 -25.76
N LYS A 92 -8.42 -12.93 -26.32
CA LYS A 92 -8.02 -11.52 -26.24
C LYS A 92 -8.08 -10.98 -24.81
N GLU A 93 -9.06 -11.39 -24.01
CA GLU A 93 -9.12 -11.05 -22.59
C GLU A 93 -7.94 -11.64 -21.81
N ASP A 94 -7.60 -12.92 -22.05
CA ASP A 94 -6.43 -13.57 -21.46
C ASP A 94 -5.12 -12.84 -21.84
N ASP A 95 -4.99 -12.39 -23.09
CA ASP A 95 -3.86 -11.61 -23.57
C ASP A 95 -3.77 -10.24 -22.86
N ILE A 96 -4.88 -9.54 -22.68
CA ILE A 96 -4.95 -8.29 -21.90
C ILE A 96 -4.48 -8.55 -20.46
N VAL A 97 -5.01 -9.58 -19.80
CA VAL A 97 -4.63 -9.95 -18.43
C VAL A 97 -3.13 -10.28 -18.35
N LEU A 98 -2.60 -11.00 -19.33
CA LEU A 98 -1.17 -11.32 -19.40
C LEU A 98 -0.31 -10.06 -19.54
N LEU A 99 -0.69 -9.13 -20.42
CA LEU A 99 0.01 -7.86 -20.62
C LEU A 99 -0.01 -7.01 -19.35
N LEU A 100 -1.15 -6.91 -18.66
CA LEU A 100 -1.27 -6.19 -17.39
C LEU A 100 -0.40 -6.81 -16.30
N LYS A 101 -0.34 -8.15 -16.21
CA LYS A 101 0.55 -8.86 -15.28
C LYS A 101 2.02 -8.59 -15.61
N LYS A 102 2.40 -8.62 -16.88
CA LYS A 102 3.77 -8.29 -17.33
C LYS A 102 4.13 -6.84 -17.00
N ALA A 103 3.22 -5.90 -17.25
CA ALA A 103 3.40 -4.49 -16.90
C ALA A 103 3.67 -4.32 -15.41
N LYS A 104 2.81 -4.89 -14.55
CA LYS A 104 2.96 -4.85 -13.10
C LYS A 104 4.29 -5.44 -12.65
N LEU A 105 4.68 -6.60 -13.17
CA LEU A 105 5.98 -7.23 -12.87
C LEU A 105 7.17 -6.37 -13.32
N SER A 106 7.07 -5.74 -14.49
CA SER A 106 8.10 -4.81 -14.98
C SER A 106 8.21 -3.58 -14.09
N MET A 107 7.10 -3.01 -13.61
CA MET A 107 7.11 -1.91 -12.64
C MET A 107 7.82 -2.33 -11.34
N HIS A 108 7.49 -3.49 -10.77
CA HIS A 108 8.16 -4.01 -9.57
C HIS A 108 9.67 -4.23 -9.74
N ARG A 109 10.14 -4.44 -10.98
CA ARG A 109 11.56 -4.59 -11.33
C ARG A 109 12.25 -3.26 -11.67
N GLY A 110 11.54 -2.13 -11.60
CA GLY A 110 12.04 -0.82 -12.05
C GLY A 110 12.18 -0.69 -13.58
N GLN A 111 11.63 -1.64 -14.35
CA GLN A 111 11.68 -1.66 -15.81
C GLN A 111 10.55 -0.83 -16.41
N LEU A 112 10.56 0.48 -16.14
CA LEU A 112 9.43 1.38 -16.42
C LEU A 112 9.09 1.47 -17.92
N GLN A 113 10.08 1.38 -18.80
CA GLN A 113 9.86 1.40 -20.26
C GLN A 113 9.17 0.13 -20.77
N ALA A 114 9.58 -1.04 -20.25
CA ALA A 114 8.92 -2.30 -20.57
C ALA A 114 7.47 -2.31 -20.07
N ALA A 115 7.25 -1.80 -18.85
CA ALA A 115 5.91 -1.65 -18.30
C ALA A 115 5.03 -0.75 -19.18
N SER A 116 5.56 0.40 -19.61
CA SER A 116 4.87 1.30 -20.53
C SER A 116 4.46 0.57 -21.82
N SER A 117 5.39 -0.16 -22.45
CA SER A 117 5.10 -0.90 -23.69
C SER A 117 3.97 -1.92 -23.51
N PHE A 118 3.98 -2.70 -22.42
CA PHE A 118 2.91 -3.66 -22.14
C PHE A 118 1.55 -2.99 -21.90
N LEU A 119 1.51 -1.85 -21.22
CA LEU A 119 0.26 -1.12 -20.98
C LEU A 119 -0.33 -0.54 -22.26
N HIS A 120 0.51 -0.01 -23.17
CA HIS A 120 0.05 0.48 -24.47
C HIS A 120 -0.52 -0.65 -25.35
N GLN A 121 0.05 -1.86 -25.27
CA GLN A 121 -0.53 -3.04 -25.94
C GLN A 121 -1.86 -3.45 -25.30
N ALA A 122 -1.94 -3.45 -23.96
CA ALA A 122 -3.14 -3.82 -23.23
C ALA A 122 -4.32 -2.87 -23.54
N ILE A 123 -4.10 -1.56 -23.56
CA ILE A 123 -5.16 -0.58 -23.82
C ILE A 123 -5.69 -0.67 -25.26
N ALA A 124 -4.80 -0.95 -26.23
CA ALA A 124 -5.20 -1.16 -27.61
C ALA A 124 -6.13 -2.37 -27.75
N LEU A 125 -5.79 -3.49 -27.12
CA LEU A 125 -6.63 -4.69 -27.10
C LEU A 125 -7.93 -4.48 -26.31
N ALA A 126 -7.89 -3.76 -25.19
CA ALA A 126 -9.07 -3.46 -24.37
C ALA A 126 -10.11 -2.64 -25.16
N HIS A 127 -9.65 -1.65 -25.95
CA HIS A 127 -10.55 -0.92 -26.84
C HIS A 127 -11.08 -1.77 -28.00
N GLN A 128 -10.24 -2.63 -28.61
CA GLN A 128 -10.67 -3.52 -29.69
C GLN A 128 -11.72 -4.54 -29.25
N THR A 129 -11.66 -4.99 -27.99
CA THR A 129 -12.62 -5.93 -27.40
C THR A 129 -13.83 -5.24 -26.78
N HIS A 130 -13.88 -3.90 -26.80
CA HIS A 130 -14.91 -3.10 -26.12
C HIS A 130 -15.05 -3.44 -24.63
N ASN A 131 -13.98 -3.92 -24.00
CA ASN A 131 -13.98 -4.29 -22.59
C ASN A 131 -13.69 -3.05 -21.72
N THR A 132 -14.75 -2.35 -21.30
CA THR A 132 -14.65 -1.12 -20.50
C THR A 132 -13.91 -1.31 -19.18
N GLN A 133 -14.05 -2.47 -18.53
CA GLN A 133 -13.34 -2.77 -17.28
C GLN A 133 -11.83 -2.87 -17.50
N ALA A 134 -11.41 -3.54 -18.58
CA ALA A 134 -10.02 -3.57 -18.98
C ALA A 134 -9.48 -2.18 -19.37
N VAL A 135 -10.29 -1.34 -20.01
CA VAL A 135 -9.94 0.06 -20.31
C VAL A 135 -9.69 0.85 -19.04
N ILE A 136 -10.62 0.83 -18.07
CA ILE A 136 -10.51 1.52 -16.78
C ILE A 136 -9.25 1.07 -16.04
N TYR A 137 -9.07 -0.25 -15.90
CA TYR A 137 -7.92 -0.80 -15.18
C TYR A 137 -6.59 -0.44 -15.86
N THR A 138 -6.52 -0.53 -17.20
CA THR A 138 -5.30 -0.20 -17.93
C THR A 138 -4.95 1.28 -17.80
N TYR A 139 -5.94 2.18 -17.90
CA TYR A 139 -5.72 3.61 -17.66
C TYR A 139 -5.22 3.87 -16.24
N SER A 140 -5.81 3.23 -15.22
CA SER A 140 -5.35 3.33 -13.83
C SER A 140 -3.89 2.88 -13.67
N GLN A 141 -3.49 1.76 -14.30
CA GLN A 141 -2.10 1.30 -14.28
C GLN A 141 -1.14 2.26 -15.03
N MET A 142 -1.56 2.81 -16.17
CA MET A 142 -0.79 3.83 -16.89
C MET A 142 -0.62 5.10 -16.06
N ALA A 143 -1.66 5.50 -15.33
CA ALA A 143 -1.63 6.66 -14.45
C ALA A 143 -0.68 6.44 -13.26
N ASN A 144 -0.72 5.26 -12.62
CA ASN A 144 0.25 4.87 -11.60
C ASN A 144 1.68 4.92 -12.17
N LEU A 145 1.92 4.40 -13.38
CA LEU A 145 3.24 4.44 -14.01
C LEU A 145 3.71 5.87 -14.28
N ALA A 146 2.84 6.73 -14.81
CA ALA A 146 3.13 8.13 -15.08
C ALA A 146 3.48 8.88 -13.78
N TYR A 147 2.74 8.63 -12.70
CA TYR A 147 2.99 9.21 -11.38
C TYR A 147 4.38 8.84 -10.85
N VAL A 148 4.76 7.55 -10.93
CA VAL A 148 6.09 7.06 -10.51
C VAL A 148 7.22 7.68 -11.33
N GLN A 149 6.96 8.01 -12.59
CA GLN A 149 7.90 8.72 -13.46
C GLN A 149 7.95 10.23 -13.20
N GLY A 150 7.17 10.76 -12.25
CA GLY A 150 7.04 12.19 -11.97
C GLY A 150 6.22 12.96 -13.01
N GLN A 151 5.52 12.28 -13.91
CA GLN A 151 4.69 12.89 -14.95
C GLN A 151 3.29 13.19 -14.41
N LEU A 152 3.20 14.08 -13.43
CA LEU A 152 1.98 14.35 -12.66
C LEU A 152 0.78 14.77 -13.53
N GLU A 153 1.01 15.59 -14.55
CA GLU A 153 -0.04 16.00 -15.50
C GLU A 153 -0.59 14.84 -16.33
N ASN A 154 0.27 13.89 -16.71
CA ASN A 154 -0.16 12.71 -17.45
C ASN A 154 -0.92 11.76 -16.52
N ALA A 155 -0.46 11.58 -15.28
CA ALA A 155 -1.17 10.82 -14.27
C ALA A 155 -2.57 11.39 -14.02
N GLU A 156 -2.68 12.72 -13.85
CA GLU A 156 -3.96 13.43 -13.69
C GLU A 156 -4.92 13.12 -14.85
N LYS A 157 -4.46 13.25 -16.09
CA LYS A 157 -5.27 13.00 -17.30
C LYS A 157 -5.77 11.56 -17.36
N LEU A 158 -4.89 10.60 -17.08
CA LEU A 158 -5.22 9.17 -17.15
C LEU A 158 -6.20 8.75 -16.05
N PHE A 159 -6.04 9.26 -14.81
CA PHE A 159 -7.02 9.02 -13.74
C PHE A 159 -8.39 9.64 -14.05
N LYS A 160 -8.42 10.88 -14.56
CA LYS A 160 -9.66 11.51 -15.00
C LYS A 160 -10.35 10.73 -16.12
N ALA A 161 -9.58 10.20 -17.08
CA ALA A 161 -10.12 9.37 -18.15
C ALA A 161 -10.75 8.09 -17.59
N ALA A 162 -10.04 7.35 -16.73
CA ALA A 162 -10.57 6.15 -16.09
C ALA A 162 -11.83 6.44 -15.25
N MET A 163 -11.83 7.50 -14.44
CA MET A 163 -12.99 7.92 -13.66
C MET A 163 -14.18 8.32 -14.54
N SER A 164 -13.94 8.97 -15.68
CA SER A 164 -14.99 9.29 -16.67
C SER A 164 -15.64 8.03 -17.26
N PHE A 165 -14.86 6.98 -17.56
CA PHE A 165 -15.40 5.69 -17.99
C PHE A 165 -16.25 5.02 -16.89
N MET A 166 -15.86 5.14 -15.62
CA MET A 166 -16.64 4.60 -14.51
C MET A 166 -17.99 5.31 -14.35
N LEU A 167 -17.98 6.65 -14.34
CA LEU A 167 -19.19 7.48 -14.19
C LEU A 167 -20.14 7.32 -15.38
N SER A 168 -19.61 7.34 -16.61
CA SER A 168 -20.43 7.10 -17.82
C SER A 168 -20.97 5.66 -17.89
N GLY A 169 -20.30 4.72 -17.24
CA GLY A 169 -20.76 3.34 -17.04
C GLY A 169 -21.80 3.18 -15.92
N GLY A 170 -22.20 4.25 -15.25
CA GLY A 170 -23.22 4.23 -14.19
C GLY A 170 -22.69 3.94 -12.79
N THR A 171 -21.37 3.97 -12.57
CA THR A 171 -20.80 3.85 -11.21
C THR A 171 -21.19 5.08 -10.39
N PRO A 172 -21.80 4.93 -9.20
CA PRO A 172 -22.18 6.06 -8.35
C PRO A 172 -20.99 6.92 -7.94
N GLU A 173 -21.20 8.23 -7.76
CA GLU A 173 -20.13 9.15 -7.34
C GLU A 173 -19.59 8.82 -5.94
N ASP A 174 -20.43 8.28 -5.06
CA ASP A 174 -20.07 7.85 -3.72
C ASP A 174 -19.59 6.39 -3.66
N ASP A 175 -19.40 5.73 -4.80
CA ASP A 175 -18.82 4.38 -4.84
C ASP A 175 -17.35 4.39 -4.36
N ASN A 176 -16.94 3.35 -3.63
CA ASN A 176 -15.59 3.27 -3.06
C ASN A 176 -14.52 3.35 -4.16
N ALA A 177 -14.77 2.82 -5.36
CA ALA A 177 -13.84 2.88 -6.47
C ALA A 177 -13.69 4.30 -7.04
N ILE A 178 -14.78 5.09 -7.10
CA ILE A 178 -14.70 6.51 -7.48
C ILE A 178 -13.96 7.32 -6.42
N ILE A 179 -14.21 7.03 -5.14
CA ILE A 179 -13.53 7.68 -4.03
C ILE A 179 -12.03 7.33 -4.01
N GLU A 180 -11.64 6.09 -4.32
CA GLU A 180 -10.23 5.72 -4.46
C GLU A 180 -9.54 6.52 -5.59
N MET A 181 -10.20 6.64 -6.74
CA MET A 181 -9.70 7.45 -7.86
C MET A 181 -9.60 8.94 -7.49
N SER A 182 -10.56 9.44 -6.72
CA SER A 182 -10.58 10.81 -6.20
C SER A 182 -9.45 11.05 -5.21
N LEU A 183 -9.16 10.09 -4.33
CA LEU A 183 -8.03 10.14 -3.40
C LEU A 183 -6.69 10.22 -4.15
N LYS A 184 -6.56 9.42 -5.21
CA LYS A 184 -5.39 9.46 -6.10
C LYS A 184 -5.22 10.84 -6.74
N LEU A 185 -6.29 11.42 -7.29
CA LEU A 185 -6.26 12.77 -7.85
C LEU A 185 -5.92 13.84 -6.80
N ALA A 186 -6.50 13.76 -5.59
CA ALA A 186 -6.21 14.68 -4.51
C ALA A 186 -4.72 14.68 -4.14
N THR A 187 -4.11 13.49 -4.11
CA THR A 187 -2.67 13.31 -3.86
C THR A 187 -1.81 13.90 -4.97
N ILE A 188 -2.20 13.70 -6.24
CA ILE A 188 -1.53 14.34 -7.39
C ILE A 188 -1.62 15.86 -7.27
N TYR A 189 -2.78 16.41 -6.90
CA TYR A 189 -2.95 17.85 -6.70
C TYR A 189 -2.11 18.39 -5.56
N ALA A 190 -1.96 17.64 -4.47
CA ALA A 190 -1.06 17.99 -3.39
C ALA A 190 0.40 18.10 -3.88
N GLU A 191 0.86 17.16 -4.71
CA GLU A 191 2.23 17.18 -5.27
C GLU A 191 2.43 18.28 -6.32
N MET A 192 1.40 18.60 -7.09
CA MET A 192 1.41 19.72 -8.03
C MET A 192 1.29 21.09 -7.33
N ASN A 193 1.22 21.12 -6.00
CA ASN A 193 0.99 22.34 -5.20
C ASN A 193 -0.33 23.07 -5.57
N LYS A 194 -1.35 22.34 -6.03
CA LYS A 194 -2.69 22.85 -6.32
C LYS A 194 -3.57 22.71 -5.07
N ALA A 195 -3.29 23.54 -4.06
CA ALA A 195 -3.85 23.40 -2.72
C ALA A 195 -5.39 23.34 -2.67
N GLU A 196 -6.09 24.21 -3.42
CA GLU A 196 -7.56 24.23 -3.42
C GLU A 196 -8.17 22.92 -3.94
N LEU A 197 -7.61 22.36 -5.01
CA LEU A 197 -8.07 21.08 -5.58
C LEU A 197 -7.73 19.91 -4.65
N ALA A 198 -6.56 19.94 -4.01
CA ALA A 198 -6.17 18.92 -3.04
C ALA A 198 -7.11 18.94 -1.82
N ASP A 199 -7.33 20.12 -1.22
CA ASP A 199 -8.24 20.31 -0.08
C ASP A 199 -9.67 19.87 -0.44
N HIS A 200 -10.16 20.19 -1.65
CA HIS A 200 -11.45 19.72 -2.12
C HIS A 200 -11.50 18.19 -2.29
N GLY A 201 -10.51 17.60 -2.95
CA GLY A 201 -10.47 16.16 -3.18
C GLY A 201 -10.42 15.37 -1.88
N PHE A 202 -9.59 15.78 -0.92
CA PHE A 202 -9.52 15.14 0.39
C PHE A 202 -10.82 15.29 1.19
N ARG A 203 -11.48 16.45 1.12
CA ARG A 203 -12.78 16.67 1.77
C ARG A 203 -13.85 15.76 1.19
N PHE A 204 -13.98 15.75 -0.15
CA PHE A 204 -14.91 14.88 -0.86
C PHE A 204 -14.74 13.42 -0.44
N CYS A 205 -13.50 12.92 -0.41
CA CYS A 205 -13.24 11.54 -0.03
C CYS A 205 -13.68 11.23 1.41
N THR A 206 -13.32 12.07 2.39
CA THR A 206 -13.67 11.78 3.78
C THR A 206 -15.16 11.94 4.05
N GLU A 207 -15.79 13.01 3.57
CA GLU A 207 -17.21 13.27 3.80
C GLU A 207 -18.08 12.20 3.14
N SER A 208 -17.73 11.75 1.93
CA SER A 208 -18.48 10.68 1.24
C SER A 208 -18.40 9.35 1.98
N LEU A 209 -17.22 8.98 2.48
CA LEU A 209 -17.03 7.73 3.23
C LEU A 209 -17.69 7.79 4.61
N GLU A 210 -17.56 8.90 5.32
CA GLU A 210 -18.22 9.12 6.62
C GLU A 210 -19.74 9.05 6.49
N ALA A 211 -20.32 9.71 5.49
CA ALA A 211 -21.76 9.64 5.23
C ALA A 211 -22.24 8.22 4.88
N LYS A 212 -21.42 7.42 4.18
CA LYS A 212 -21.75 6.01 3.91
C LYS A 212 -21.72 5.15 5.17
N LEU A 213 -20.76 5.40 6.05
CA LEU A 213 -20.65 4.69 7.32
C LEU A 213 -21.78 5.05 8.28
N GLU A 214 -22.17 6.33 8.35
CA GLU A 214 -23.31 6.80 9.14
C GLU A 214 -24.61 6.10 8.72
N LYS A 215 -24.89 6.07 7.41
CA LYS A 215 -26.05 5.33 6.87
C LYS A 215 -26.05 3.86 7.25
N HIS A 216 -24.89 3.21 7.24
CA HIS A 216 -24.78 1.79 7.64
C HIS A 216 -24.96 1.59 9.15
N GLU A 217 -24.57 2.55 9.98
CA GLU A 217 -24.80 2.49 11.43
C GLU A 217 -26.30 2.54 11.77
N GLU A 218 -27.07 3.34 11.03
CA GLU A 218 -28.52 3.50 11.17
C GLU A 218 -29.35 2.26 10.76
N LEU A 219 -28.77 1.33 9.98
CA LEU A 219 -29.47 0.13 9.53
C LEU A 219 -29.85 -0.79 10.72
N PRO A 220 -31.07 -1.35 10.74
CA PRO A 220 -31.48 -2.39 11.69
C PRO A 220 -30.53 -3.58 11.68
N ALA A 221 -30.40 -4.28 12.81
CA ALA A 221 -29.51 -5.43 12.93
C ALA A 221 -29.88 -6.59 11.98
N GLU A 222 -31.16 -6.68 11.61
CA GLU A 222 -31.71 -7.68 10.71
C GLU A 222 -31.34 -7.43 9.23
N GLU A 223 -31.00 -6.19 8.87
CA GLU A 223 -30.64 -5.81 7.50
C GLU A 223 -29.13 -5.98 7.25
N LYS A 224 -28.30 -5.98 8.30
CA LYS A 224 -26.83 -6.12 8.24
C LYS A 224 -26.41 -7.51 7.78
N THR A 225 -26.34 -7.69 6.47
CA THR A 225 -25.85 -8.93 5.86
C THR A 225 -24.32 -9.08 5.99
N GLU A 226 -23.79 -10.28 5.76
CA GLU A 226 -22.34 -10.50 5.72
C GLU A 226 -21.65 -9.69 4.61
N GLU A 227 -22.34 -9.45 3.49
CA GLU A 227 -21.85 -8.65 2.37
C GLU A 227 -21.78 -7.15 2.73
N GLU A 228 -22.81 -6.65 3.42
CA GLU A 228 -22.83 -5.26 3.89
C GLU A 228 -21.74 -5.00 4.94
N GLU A 229 -21.52 -5.93 5.87
CA GLU A 229 -20.45 -5.80 6.86
C GLU A 229 -19.06 -5.87 6.20
N ALA A 230 -18.89 -6.69 5.16
CA ALA A 230 -17.66 -6.71 4.37
C ALA A 230 -17.43 -5.37 3.63
N LEU A 231 -18.48 -4.81 3.02
CA LEU A 231 -18.43 -3.50 2.37
C LEU A 231 -18.17 -2.38 3.38
N ARG A 232 -18.79 -2.42 4.56
CA ARG A 232 -18.55 -1.47 5.64
C ARG A 232 -17.10 -1.52 6.10
N LYS A 233 -16.54 -2.72 6.25
CA LYS A 233 -15.12 -2.89 6.58
C LYS A 233 -14.22 -2.30 5.51
N GLU A 234 -14.52 -2.55 4.23
CA GLU A 234 -13.82 -1.92 3.10
C GLU A 234 -13.88 -0.39 3.16
N THR A 235 -15.08 0.18 3.31
CA THR A 235 -15.28 1.64 3.38
C THR A 235 -14.53 2.26 4.54
N ARG A 236 -14.48 1.60 5.71
CA ARG A 236 -13.64 2.05 6.86
C ARG A 236 -12.17 2.04 6.51
N LEU A 237 -11.66 0.97 5.90
CA LEU A 237 -10.25 0.88 5.51
C LEU A 237 -9.88 1.97 4.49
N LEU A 238 -10.76 2.25 3.52
CA LEU A 238 -10.58 3.34 2.57
C LEU A 238 -10.57 4.71 3.27
N LEU A 239 -11.44 4.92 4.27
CA LEU A 239 -11.42 6.14 5.09
C LEU A 239 -10.10 6.29 5.83
N GLY A 240 -9.58 5.20 6.40
CA GLY A 240 -8.24 5.18 7.01
C GLY A 240 -7.13 5.61 6.05
N LEU A 241 -7.18 5.17 4.79
CA LEU A 241 -6.22 5.56 3.75
C LEU A 241 -6.36 7.03 3.33
N CYS A 242 -7.60 7.53 3.24
CA CYS A 242 -7.88 8.94 2.96
C CYS A 242 -7.33 9.84 4.08
N LEU A 243 -7.57 9.48 5.34
CA LEU A 243 -7.09 10.21 6.51
C LEU A 243 -5.57 10.20 6.58
N ASP A 244 -4.91 9.05 6.37
CA ASP A 244 -3.45 8.95 6.30
C ASP A 244 -2.86 9.91 5.23
N SER A 245 -3.40 9.87 4.02
CA SER A 245 -2.93 10.71 2.91
C SER A 245 -3.18 12.19 3.16
N ARG A 246 -4.33 12.55 3.72
CA ARG A 246 -4.66 13.91 4.12
C ARG A 246 -3.77 14.40 5.26
N ALA A 247 -3.43 13.53 6.21
CA ALA A 247 -2.52 13.83 7.31
C ALA A 247 -1.13 14.19 6.79
N ARG A 248 -0.58 13.42 5.84
CA ARG A 248 0.68 13.74 5.14
C ARG A 248 0.64 15.11 4.47
N TYR A 249 -0.43 15.39 3.74
CA TYR A 249 -0.64 16.67 3.07
C TYR A 249 -0.73 17.85 4.05
N ARG A 250 -1.51 17.71 5.11
CA ARG A 250 -1.64 18.72 6.18
C ARG A 250 -0.33 18.93 6.91
N ALA A 251 0.40 17.85 7.19
CA ALA A 251 1.72 17.91 7.80
C ALA A 251 2.65 18.75 6.93
N SER A 252 2.78 18.48 5.63
CA SER A 252 3.67 19.24 4.74
C SER A 252 3.32 20.75 4.65
N HIS A 253 2.08 21.11 4.93
CA HIS A 253 1.60 22.50 5.00
C HIS A 253 1.65 23.10 6.42
N GLN A 254 2.40 22.50 7.34
CA GLN A 254 2.54 22.93 8.75
C GLN A 254 1.24 22.92 9.56
N ARG A 255 0.19 22.24 9.08
CA ARG A 255 -1.10 22.07 9.78
C ARG A 255 -1.02 20.90 10.76
N LEU A 256 -0.06 20.92 11.68
CA LEU A 256 0.32 19.77 12.51
C LEU A 256 -0.80 19.26 13.43
N ASN A 257 -1.65 20.15 13.97
CA ASN A 257 -2.80 19.75 14.79
C ASN A 257 -3.79 18.90 14.00
N GLN A 258 -4.15 19.35 12.81
CA GLN A 258 -5.09 18.64 11.93
C GLN A 258 -4.48 17.33 11.40
N ALA A 259 -3.18 17.32 11.10
CA ALA A 259 -2.47 16.10 10.72
C ALA A 259 -2.49 15.05 11.85
N ARG A 260 -2.29 15.48 13.11
CA ARG A 260 -2.37 14.60 14.28
C ARG A 260 -3.76 13.97 14.42
N GLU A 261 -4.81 14.75 14.26
CA GLU A 261 -6.21 14.27 14.34
C GLU A 261 -6.51 13.22 13.25
N ASP A 262 -6.06 13.49 12.02
CA ASP A 262 -6.21 12.54 10.91
C ASP A 262 -5.43 11.24 11.17
N TYR A 263 -4.16 11.33 11.61
CA TYR A 263 -3.37 10.14 11.93
C TYR A 263 -3.95 9.34 13.10
N GLN A 264 -4.46 10.01 14.14
CA GLN A 264 -5.11 9.33 15.26
C GLN A 264 -6.36 8.56 14.80
N SER A 265 -7.16 9.18 13.93
CA SER A 265 -8.37 8.57 13.39
C SER A 265 -8.03 7.39 12.47
N ALA A 266 -7.06 7.56 11.57
CA ALA A 266 -6.55 6.48 10.71
C ALA A 266 -5.99 5.31 11.53
N LEU A 267 -5.23 5.60 12.59
CA LEU A 267 -4.67 4.60 13.50
C LEU A 267 -5.76 3.81 14.21
N ASN A 268 -6.80 4.48 14.71
CA ASN A 268 -7.92 3.85 15.38
C ASN A 268 -8.67 2.90 14.43
N ILE A 269 -8.95 3.34 13.20
CA ILE A 269 -9.57 2.50 12.17
C ILE A 269 -8.69 1.27 11.90
N CYS A 270 -7.40 1.47 11.64
CA CYS A 270 -6.49 0.38 11.29
C CYS A 270 -6.38 -0.66 12.43
N ARG A 271 -6.30 -0.21 13.69
CA ARG A 271 -6.30 -1.09 14.87
C ARG A 271 -7.57 -1.93 14.96
N GLN A 272 -8.73 -1.32 14.77
CA GLN A 272 -10.02 -2.01 14.85
C GLN A 272 -10.21 -3.01 13.72
N GLU A 273 -9.85 -2.65 12.48
CA GLU A 273 -10.14 -3.48 11.31
C GLU A 273 -9.07 -4.55 11.02
N GLN A 274 -7.82 -4.28 11.40
CA GLN A 274 -6.65 -5.10 11.01
C GLN A 274 -5.81 -5.59 12.21
N GLY A 275 -5.97 -5.00 13.39
CA GLY A 275 -5.29 -5.39 14.63
C GLY A 275 -3.97 -4.65 14.90
N GLU A 276 -3.52 -4.68 16.15
CA GLU A 276 -2.37 -3.89 16.65
C GLU A 276 -1.03 -4.21 15.99
N THR A 277 -0.83 -5.43 15.52
CA THR A 277 0.40 -5.87 14.85
C THR A 277 0.30 -5.80 13.34
N HIS A 278 -0.73 -5.16 12.78
CA HIS A 278 -0.78 -4.99 11.34
C HIS A 278 0.31 -4.00 10.87
N PRO A 279 1.04 -4.25 9.76
CA PRO A 279 2.09 -3.35 9.31
C PRO A 279 1.63 -1.89 9.17
N GLN A 280 0.42 -1.67 8.65
CA GLN A 280 -0.13 -0.31 8.52
C GLN A 280 -0.40 0.35 9.89
N THR A 281 -0.76 -0.42 10.92
CA THR A 281 -0.93 0.11 12.27
C THR A 281 0.39 0.62 12.82
N LEU A 282 1.47 -0.17 12.68
CA LEU A 282 2.81 0.21 13.12
C LEU A 282 3.34 1.44 12.37
N VAL A 283 3.05 1.52 11.07
CA VAL A 283 3.34 2.69 10.24
C VAL A 283 2.63 3.94 10.78
N LEU A 284 1.32 3.86 11.01
CA LEU A 284 0.53 4.99 11.51
C LEU A 284 0.96 5.43 12.91
N MET A 285 1.36 4.49 13.79
CA MET A 285 1.95 4.82 15.09
C MET A 285 3.25 5.62 14.93
N SER A 286 4.11 5.22 13.99
CA SER A 286 5.36 5.93 13.72
C SER A 286 5.14 7.32 13.12
N ASP A 287 4.19 7.46 12.22
CA ASP A 287 3.89 8.73 11.58
C ASP A 287 3.24 9.69 12.59
N LEU A 288 2.31 9.20 13.43
CA LEU A 288 1.75 9.96 14.53
C LEU A 288 2.83 10.39 15.54
N ALA A 289 3.78 9.50 15.89
CA ALA A 289 4.89 9.85 16.76
C ALA A 289 5.76 10.96 16.16
N THR A 290 5.98 10.94 14.85
CA THR A 290 6.70 12.00 14.13
C THR A 290 5.95 13.34 14.21
N ILE A 291 4.62 13.33 14.08
CA ILE A 291 3.82 14.55 14.25
C ILE A 291 3.86 15.07 15.70
N LEU A 292 3.79 14.19 16.70
CA LEU A 292 3.91 14.58 18.10
C LEU A 292 5.27 15.21 18.40
N ASP A 293 6.35 14.62 17.88
CA ASP A 293 7.71 15.14 17.99
C ASP A 293 7.85 16.52 17.32
N LEU A 294 7.27 16.70 16.13
CA LEU A 294 7.21 18.00 15.45
C LEU A 294 6.42 19.07 16.22
N GLN A 295 5.47 18.66 17.06
CA GLN A 295 4.74 19.55 17.97
C GLN A 295 5.49 19.83 19.28
N GLY A 296 6.70 19.28 19.47
CA GLY A 296 7.46 19.37 20.72
C GLY A 296 6.98 18.42 21.83
N ARG A 297 6.03 17.52 21.53
CA ARG A 297 5.48 16.53 22.47
C ARG A 297 6.34 15.27 22.50
N HIS A 298 7.62 15.44 22.81
CA HIS A 298 8.64 14.39 22.64
C HIS A 298 8.39 13.14 23.50
N ASP A 299 7.92 13.30 24.74
CA ASP A 299 7.67 12.17 25.63
C ASP A 299 6.54 11.28 25.11
N GLU A 300 5.46 11.89 24.61
CA GLU A 300 4.35 11.16 23.99
C GLU A 300 4.77 10.48 22.69
N ALA A 301 5.59 11.15 21.88
CA ALA A 301 6.18 10.56 20.69
C ALA A 301 7.04 9.33 21.02
N LEU A 302 7.88 9.41 22.06
CA LEU A 302 8.74 8.32 22.51
C LEU A 302 7.93 7.12 23.01
N VAL A 303 6.88 7.34 23.80
CA VAL A 303 5.98 6.27 24.26
C VAL A 303 5.35 5.54 23.07
N LEU A 304 4.81 6.30 22.12
CA LEU A 304 4.11 5.73 20.97
C LEU A 304 5.05 4.94 20.04
N ILE A 305 6.21 5.50 19.69
CA ILE A 305 7.17 4.81 18.82
C ILE A 305 7.79 3.58 19.51
N GLN A 306 8.02 3.65 20.83
CA GLN A 306 8.50 2.50 21.61
C GLN A 306 7.49 1.36 21.56
N GLN A 307 6.20 1.66 21.75
CA GLN A 307 5.13 0.66 21.60
C GLN A 307 5.14 0.04 20.20
N ALA A 308 5.30 0.84 19.14
CA ALA A 308 5.37 0.33 17.77
C ALA A 308 6.60 -0.59 17.56
N VAL A 309 7.76 -0.23 18.10
CA VAL A 309 8.99 -1.05 18.05
C VAL A 309 8.79 -2.38 18.77
N ASP A 310 8.16 -2.39 19.95
CA ASP A 310 7.97 -3.61 20.73
C ASP A 310 6.96 -4.56 20.08
N LEU A 311 5.85 -4.03 19.56
CA LEU A 311 4.90 -4.80 18.75
C LEU A 311 5.56 -5.35 17.48
N SER A 312 6.38 -4.54 16.81
CA SER A 312 7.12 -4.93 15.61
C SER A 312 8.08 -6.10 15.88
N ARG A 313 8.82 -6.05 16.99
CA ARG A 313 9.71 -7.13 17.43
C ARG A 313 8.97 -8.41 17.76
N ALA A 314 7.85 -8.31 18.49
CA ALA A 314 7.06 -9.47 18.90
C ALA A 314 6.46 -10.22 17.70
N ALA A 315 6.04 -9.48 16.66
CA ALA A 315 5.46 -10.06 15.46
C ALA A 315 6.49 -10.36 14.35
N GLY A 316 7.76 -9.98 14.51
CA GLY A 316 8.84 -10.25 13.56
C GLY A 316 8.71 -9.48 12.25
N HIS A 317 8.32 -8.20 12.30
CA HIS A 317 8.11 -7.40 11.09
C HIS A 317 9.42 -7.07 10.35
N PRO A 318 9.44 -7.13 9.02
CA PRO A 318 10.64 -6.89 8.22
C PRO A 318 11.11 -5.43 8.22
N GLU A 319 10.23 -4.47 8.54
CA GLU A 319 10.52 -3.02 8.51
C GLU A 319 10.90 -2.44 9.88
N GLN A 320 11.38 -3.28 10.81
CA GLN A 320 11.76 -2.84 12.16
C GLN A 320 12.81 -1.71 12.13
N HIS A 321 13.70 -1.68 11.12
CA HIS A 321 14.72 -0.64 10.97
C HIS A 321 14.15 0.76 10.78
N VAL A 322 12.98 0.90 10.14
CA VAL A 322 12.33 2.21 9.94
C VAL A 322 11.86 2.77 11.27
N LEU A 323 11.19 1.94 12.09
CA LEU A 323 10.70 2.34 13.42
C LEU A 323 11.84 2.72 14.35
N LEU A 324 12.93 1.94 14.35
CA LEU A 324 14.13 2.23 15.14
C LEU A 324 14.82 3.53 14.70
N GLY A 325 14.91 3.76 13.39
CA GLY A 325 15.46 5.01 12.84
C GLY A 325 14.64 6.24 13.25
N ASN A 326 13.31 6.14 13.24
CA ASN A 326 12.43 7.23 13.67
C ASN A 326 12.53 7.47 15.18
N MET A 327 12.55 6.41 15.99
CA MET A 327 12.79 6.53 17.44
C MET A 327 14.14 7.20 17.74
N ALA A 328 15.19 6.83 17.00
CA ALA A 328 16.51 7.44 17.12
C ALA A 328 16.50 8.94 16.77
N GLY A 329 15.69 9.35 15.79
CA GLY A 329 15.48 10.75 15.43
C GLY A 329 14.79 11.55 16.54
N ILE A 330 13.76 11.00 17.17
CA ILE A 330 13.07 11.63 18.30
C ILE A 330 14.04 11.77 19.50
N LEU A 331 14.87 10.75 19.77
CA LEU A 331 15.91 10.83 20.80
C LEU A 331 16.98 11.88 20.49
N LEU A 332 17.32 12.07 19.22
CA LEU A 332 18.23 13.12 18.78
C LEU A 332 17.64 14.52 19.06
N HIS A 333 16.33 14.72 18.84
CA HIS A 333 15.66 15.99 19.14
C HIS A 333 15.64 16.31 20.64
N THR A 334 15.52 15.30 21.50
CA THR A 334 15.58 15.47 22.97
C THR A 334 17.00 15.56 23.54
N GLY A 335 18.04 15.56 22.69
CA GLY A 335 19.44 15.65 23.13
C GLY A 335 20.01 14.35 23.72
N ARG A 336 19.28 13.23 23.66
CA ARG A 336 19.72 11.90 24.11
C ARG A 336 20.64 11.23 23.09
N LEU A 337 21.79 11.88 22.84
CA LEU A 337 22.68 11.56 21.73
C LEU A 337 23.29 10.15 21.79
N GLU A 338 23.53 9.59 22.98
CA GLU A 338 24.07 8.23 23.10
C GLU A 338 23.03 7.15 22.79
N ASP A 339 21.81 7.30 23.29
CA ASP A 339 20.71 6.38 22.95
C ASP A 339 20.37 6.44 21.46
N SER A 340 20.37 7.64 20.87
CA SER A 340 20.15 7.84 19.43
C SER A 340 21.17 7.10 18.57
N VAL A 341 22.48 7.16 18.91
CA VAL A 341 23.51 6.41 18.15
C VAL A 341 23.30 4.92 18.25
N ARG A 342 22.99 4.38 19.44
CA ARG A 342 22.75 2.95 19.63
C ARG A 342 21.61 2.47 18.71
N LEU A 343 20.49 3.18 18.70
CA LEU A 343 19.34 2.80 17.88
C LEU A 343 19.60 2.98 16.38
N TYR A 344 20.28 4.05 15.96
CA TYR A 344 20.67 4.21 14.55
C TYR A 344 21.61 3.11 14.07
N GLN A 345 22.53 2.63 14.93
CA GLN A 345 23.42 1.51 14.57
C GLN A 345 22.65 0.18 14.43
N GLU A 346 21.70 -0.08 15.33
CA GLU A 346 20.79 -1.23 15.23
C GLU A 346 19.97 -1.16 13.94
N ALA A 347 19.33 -0.01 13.68
CA ALA A 347 18.55 0.25 12.48
C ALA A 347 19.39 0.08 11.20
N LEU A 348 20.63 0.58 11.18
CA LEU A 348 21.52 0.48 10.02
C LEU A 348 21.90 -0.97 9.70
N SER A 349 22.14 -1.78 10.73
CA SER A 349 22.42 -3.21 10.58
C SER A 349 21.23 -3.93 9.94
N LEU A 350 20.03 -3.71 10.47
CA LEU A 350 18.79 -4.30 9.97
C LEU A 350 18.46 -3.83 8.55
N ALA A 351 18.59 -2.53 8.25
CA ALA A 351 18.35 -1.99 6.92
C ALA A 351 19.29 -2.61 5.86
N ARG A 352 20.57 -2.82 6.20
CA ARG A 352 21.53 -3.51 5.32
C ARG A 352 21.17 -4.98 5.11
N GLN A 353 20.71 -5.68 6.14
CA GLN A 353 20.26 -7.07 6.01
C GLN A 353 19.00 -7.17 5.14
N ALA A 354 18.10 -6.19 5.25
CA ALA A 354 16.90 -6.08 4.42
C ALA A 354 17.20 -5.63 2.98
N GLY A 355 18.37 -5.04 2.71
CA GLY A 355 18.70 -4.44 1.42
C GLY A 355 17.94 -3.13 1.15
N ASP A 356 17.49 -2.45 2.19
CA ASP A 356 16.77 -1.18 2.11
C ASP A 356 17.77 -0.02 2.05
N GLN A 357 18.16 0.35 0.83
CA GLN A 357 19.17 1.39 0.60
C GLN A 357 18.67 2.78 1.00
N GLU A 358 17.38 3.07 0.82
CA GLU A 358 16.80 4.36 1.19
C GLU A 358 16.86 4.57 2.70
N ALA A 359 16.48 3.54 3.48
CA ALA A 359 16.61 3.59 4.92
C ALA A 359 18.08 3.70 5.36
N VAL A 360 19.01 2.98 4.69
CA VAL A 360 20.44 3.10 4.95
C VAL A 360 20.92 4.55 4.80
N ASP A 361 20.53 5.21 3.72
CA ASP A 361 20.94 6.59 3.44
C ASP A 361 20.37 7.57 4.48
N SER A 362 19.08 7.43 4.82
CA SER A 362 18.40 8.22 5.85
C SER A 362 19.04 8.04 7.24
N ILE A 363 19.32 6.80 7.65
CA ILE A 363 19.96 6.49 8.94
C ILE A 363 21.38 7.07 8.99
N GLN A 364 22.13 7.00 7.88
CA GLN A 364 23.47 7.60 7.82
C GLN A 364 23.43 9.12 7.93
N GLU A 365 22.41 9.79 7.39
CA GLU A 365 22.21 11.22 7.59
C GLU A 365 21.93 11.52 9.07
N GLY A 366 21.07 10.74 9.73
CA GLY A 366 20.82 10.83 11.17
C GLY A 366 22.11 10.72 12.00
N LEU A 367 22.95 9.72 11.70
CA LEU A 367 24.26 9.54 12.37
C LEU A 367 25.23 10.71 12.13
N LYS A 368 25.21 11.34 10.94
CA LYS A 368 26.00 12.54 10.65
C LYS A 368 25.53 13.72 11.51
N GLU A 369 24.22 13.90 11.64
CA GLU A 369 23.64 14.96 12.49
C GLU A 369 24.00 14.75 13.97
N VAL A 370 23.95 13.51 14.48
CA VAL A 370 24.39 13.22 15.86
C VAL A 370 25.85 13.63 16.07
N LYS A 371 26.75 13.28 15.14
CA LYS A 371 28.18 13.67 15.23
C LYS A 371 28.36 15.19 15.29
N LYS A 372 27.61 15.92 14.47
CA LYS A 372 27.63 17.38 14.46
C LYS A 372 27.18 17.97 15.81
N ARG A 373 26.09 17.47 16.40
CA ARG A 373 25.63 17.96 17.72
C ARG A 373 26.63 17.64 18.83
N ARG A 374 27.31 16.49 18.78
CA ARG A 374 28.37 16.13 19.74
C ARG A 374 29.59 17.03 19.67
N SER A 375 29.97 17.52 18.48
CA SER A 375 31.10 18.46 18.37
C SER A 375 30.71 19.82 18.93
N GLN A 376 29.52 20.31 18.61
CA GLN A 376 28.99 21.58 19.12
C GLN A 376 28.91 21.58 20.64
N SER A 377 28.37 20.52 21.27
CA SER A 377 28.28 20.42 22.73
C SER A 377 29.66 20.39 23.42
N LYS A 378 30.69 19.87 22.73
CA LYS A 378 32.07 19.86 23.25
C LYS A 378 32.75 21.21 23.14
N GLU A 379 32.50 21.93 22.04
CA GLU A 379 32.99 23.29 21.85
C GLU A 379 32.35 24.25 22.87
N GLU A 380 31.04 24.13 23.10
CA GLU A 380 30.31 24.90 24.13
C GLU A 380 30.78 24.59 25.55
N ALA A 381 31.20 23.35 25.84
CA ALA A 381 31.73 22.98 27.15
C ALA A 381 33.19 23.39 27.36
N ALA A 382 33.90 23.80 26.31
CA ALA A 382 35.32 24.15 26.33
C ALA A 382 35.61 25.66 26.26
N GLY A 383 34.61 26.47 25.90
CA GLY A 383 34.65 27.94 25.94
C GLY A 383 33.97 28.48 27.17
#